data_AF-A0AAV5ZUF5-F1
#
_entry.id   AF-A0AAV5ZUF5-F1
#
_cell.length_a   1.000
_cell.length_b   1.000
_cell.length_c   1.000
_cell.angle_alpha   90.00
_cell.angle_beta   90.00
_cell.angle_gamma   90.00
#
_symmetry.space_group_name_H-M   'P 1'
#
loop_
_entity.id
_entity.type
_entity.pdbx_description
1 polymer ?
#
loop_
_entity_poly.entity_id
_entity_poly.type
_entity_poly.pdbx_seq_one_letter_code
_entity_poly.pdbx_strand_id
1 'polypeptide(L)'
;MIAGREGKDHMLPTHGRYEYSNITARPDYSWPGGRRLAVYVALNIEAFGFGVGKGAAIAPPDQAQSHSVYSWRDYGNRVGIWRLFELLDELGIPAEAQMNTAVYEMAPDIPARLR
;
A
#
# COMPACT_ATOMS: atom_id res chain seq x y z
N MET A 1 43.29 -27.17 -28.21
CA MET A 1 43.38 -26.25 -27.07
C MET A 1 42.37 -25.13 -27.25
N ILE A 2 41.29 -25.13 -26.47
CA ILE A 2 40.45 -23.94 -26.26
C ILE A 2 40.39 -23.78 -24.75
N ALA A 3 40.86 -22.62 -24.30
CA ALA A 3 41.10 -22.26 -22.91
C ALA A 3 39.83 -22.32 -22.05
N GLY A 4 40.01 -22.67 -20.78
CA GLY A 4 38.95 -22.75 -19.78
C GLY A 4 38.20 -21.43 -19.64
N ARG A 5 36.87 -21.50 -19.68
CA ARG A 5 36.04 -20.52 -19.00
C ARG A 5 36.04 -20.89 -17.52
N GLU A 6 36.92 -20.24 -16.77
CA GLU A 6 36.83 -20.19 -15.30
C GLU A 6 35.39 -19.81 -14.92
N GLY A 7 34.79 -20.64 -14.06
CA GLY A 7 33.40 -20.54 -13.64
C GLY A 7 33.14 -19.21 -12.94
N LYS A 8 32.55 -18.26 -13.65
CA LYS A 8 31.90 -17.11 -13.04
C LYS A 8 30.59 -17.60 -12.46
N ASP A 9 30.43 -17.47 -11.15
CA ASP A 9 29.15 -17.68 -10.46
C ASP A 9 28.06 -16.87 -11.19
N HIS A 10 27.21 -17.56 -11.95
CA HIS A 10 26.12 -16.97 -12.73
C HIS A 10 24.87 -16.78 -11.86
N MET A 11 25.05 -16.41 -10.59
CA MET A 11 23.93 -16.12 -9.71
C MET A 11 23.46 -14.68 -9.91
N LEU A 12 22.16 -14.53 -10.17
CA LEU A 12 21.52 -13.22 -10.18
C LEU A 12 21.62 -12.60 -8.76
N PRO A 13 21.83 -11.28 -8.66
CA PRO A 13 21.77 -10.60 -7.37
C PRO A 13 20.42 -10.86 -6.69
N THR A 14 20.44 -11.22 -5.41
CA THR A 14 19.23 -11.41 -4.59
C THR A 14 19.18 -10.37 -3.47
N HIS A 15 18.03 -10.24 -2.81
CA HIS A 15 17.88 -9.31 -1.69
C HIS A 15 18.59 -9.77 -0.40
N GLY A 16 19.01 -11.04 -0.31
CA GLY A 16 19.76 -11.59 0.85
C GLY A 16 19.01 -11.59 2.18
N ARG A 17 17.67 -11.60 2.18
CA ARG A 17 16.83 -11.52 3.41
C ARG A 17 16.15 -12.83 3.79
N TYR A 18 15.86 -13.69 2.81
CA TYR A 18 15.18 -14.97 2.96
C TYR A 18 15.40 -15.80 1.71
N GLU A 19 15.36 -17.13 1.86
CA GLU A 19 15.50 -18.09 0.78
C GLU A 19 14.19 -18.27 -0.01
N TYR A 20 14.29 -18.84 -1.21
CA TYR A 20 13.11 -19.25 -1.97
C TYR A 20 12.29 -20.28 -1.19
N SER A 21 10.99 -20.03 -1.08
CA SER A 21 10.02 -20.96 -0.48
C SER A 21 8.77 -21.00 -1.34
N ASN A 22 8.60 -22.11 -2.07
CA ASN A 22 7.41 -22.34 -2.89
C ASN A 22 6.18 -22.56 -2.00
N ILE A 23 5.01 -22.09 -2.43
CA ILE A 23 3.79 -22.14 -1.64
C ILE A 23 3.36 -23.57 -1.29
N THR A 24 3.67 -24.55 -2.15
CA THR A 24 3.26 -25.96 -1.98
C THR A 24 4.08 -26.72 -0.93
N ALA A 25 5.26 -26.21 -0.55
CA ALA A 25 6.12 -26.81 0.47
C ALA A 25 6.06 -26.05 1.82
N ARG A 26 5.28 -24.97 1.90
CA ARG A 26 5.16 -24.22 3.16
C ARG A 26 4.41 -25.05 4.19
N PRO A 27 4.86 -25.05 5.45
CA PRO A 27 4.11 -25.65 6.54
C PRO A 27 2.72 -25.06 6.62
N ASP A 28 1.79 -25.90 7.06
CA ASP A 28 0.42 -25.48 7.25
C ASP A 28 0.30 -24.53 8.45
N TYR A 29 -0.51 -23.48 8.31
CA TYR A 29 -0.72 -22.47 9.33
C TYR A 29 -2.21 -22.18 9.53
N SER A 30 -2.63 -22.10 10.79
CA SER A 30 -3.98 -21.76 11.20
C SER A 30 -3.96 -20.54 12.12
N TRP A 31 -4.83 -19.58 11.82
CA TRP A 31 -5.13 -18.42 12.66
C TRP A 31 -5.94 -18.82 13.90
N PRO A 32 -6.07 -17.95 14.91
CA PRO A 32 -6.89 -18.19 16.10
C PRO A 32 -8.30 -18.72 15.76
N GLY A 33 -8.70 -19.77 16.50
CA GLY A 33 -9.97 -20.48 16.26
C GLY A 33 -9.96 -21.38 15.03
N GLY A 34 -8.78 -21.82 14.54
CA GLY A 34 -8.67 -22.76 13.43
C GLY A 34 -8.95 -22.15 12.06
N ARG A 35 -8.99 -20.82 11.95
CA ARG A 35 -9.27 -20.11 10.70
C ARG A 35 -8.12 -20.26 9.72
N ARG A 36 -8.46 -20.38 8.44
CA ARG A 36 -7.53 -20.68 7.34
C ARG A 36 -7.13 -19.47 6.51
N LEU A 37 -7.86 -18.37 6.68
CA LEU A 37 -7.64 -17.10 5.99
C LEU A 37 -7.84 -15.97 6.99
N ALA A 38 -6.89 -15.02 7.01
CA ALA A 38 -7.08 -13.71 7.59
C ALA A 38 -7.23 -12.71 6.46
N VAL A 39 -8.24 -11.85 6.56
CA VAL A 39 -8.44 -10.71 5.65
C VAL A 39 -8.11 -9.46 6.43
N TYR A 40 -7.29 -8.60 5.82
CA TYR A 40 -6.85 -7.35 6.40
C TYR A 40 -7.20 -6.22 5.43
N VAL A 41 -8.05 -5.29 5.89
CA VAL A 41 -8.45 -4.12 5.12
C VAL A 41 -7.64 -2.95 5.63
N ALA A 42 -6.86 -2.33 4.74
CA ALA A 42 -6.00 -1.20 5.07
C ALA A 42 -6.26 -0.05 4.09
N LEU A 43 -6.62 1.10 4.64
CA LEU A 43 -6.91 2.30 3.89
C LEU A 43 -5.71 3.24 3.94
N ASN A 44 -5.15 3.54 2.77
CA ASN A 44 -4.17 4.63 2.66
C ASN A 44 -4.93 5.97 2.75
N ILE A 45 -4.61 6.75 3.78
CA ILE A 45 -5.18 8.08 4.00
C ILE A 45 -4.02 9.07 3.93
N GLU A 46 -3.93 9.78 2.81
CA GLU A 46 -2.74 10.54 2.47
C GLU A 46 -3.09 11.94 2.00
N ALA A 47 -2.32 12.93 2.46
CA ALA A 47 -2.30 14.27 1.89
C ALA A 47 -1.02 14.45 1.05
N PHE A 48 -1.17 15.12 -0.10
CA PHE A 48 -0.08 15.41 -1.03
C PHE A 48 -0.06 16.89 -1.39
N GLY A 49 1.14 17.43 -1.65
CA GLY A 49 1.29 18.78 -2.17
C GLY A 49 0.75 18.93 -3.59
N PHE A 50 0.23 20.12 -3.91
CA PHE A 50 -0.19 20.48 -5.26
C PHE A 50 1.03 20.82 -6.13
N GLY A 51 1.11 20.26 -7.34
CA GLY A 51 2.16 20.57 -8.31
C GLY A 51 3.58 20.06 -7.96
N VAL A 52 3.74 19.31 -6.87
CA VAL A 52 5.02 18.72 -6.44
C VAL A 52 4.95 17.21 -6.17
N GLY A 53 6.10 16.53 -6.25
CA GLY A 53 6.25 15.09 -5.95
C GLY A 53 6.25 14.17 -7.17
N LYS A 54 6.06 12.87 -6.95
CA LYS A 54 6.09 11.85 -8.04
C LYS A 54 4.71 11.56 -8.66
N GLY A 55 3.65 12.22 -8.21
CA GLY A 55 2.27 11.93 -8.64
C GLY A 55 1.81 10.52 -8.27
N ALA A 56 0.63 10.11 -8.74
CA ALA A 56 0.17 8.73 -8.62
C ALA A 56 0.81 7.93 -9.77
N ALA A 57 1.39 6.76 -9.48
CA ALA A 57 2.05 5.90 -10.48
C ALA A 57 1.09 5.33 -11.56
N ILE A 58 -0.21 5.59 -11.41
CA ILE A 58 -1.26 5.26 -12.39
C ILE A 58 -1.34 6.31 -13.50
N ALA A 59 -0.95 7.57 -13.21
CA ALA A 59 -0.90 8.61 -14.23
C ALA A 59 0.41 8.52 -15.03
N PRO A 60 0.39 8.83 -16.33
CA PRO A 60 1.61 9.08 -17.09
C PRO A 60 2.55 10.04 -16.32
N PRO A 61 3.88 9.82 -16.32
CA PRO A 61 4.81 10.60 -15.50
C PRO A 61 4.71 12.12 -15.69
N ASP A 62 4.35 12.57 -16.89
CA ASP A 62 4.13 13.98 -17.25
C ASP A 62 2.84 14.56 -16.64
N GLN A 63 1.88 13.72 -16.26
CA GLN A 63 0.60 14.10 -15.67
C GLN A 63 0.58 13.99 -14.13
N ALA A 64 1.67 13.50 -13.53
CA ALA A 64 1.86 13.36 -12.09
C ALA A 64 1.53 14.63 -11.30
N GLN A 65 1.67 15.79 -11.93
CA GLN A 65 1.46 17.13 -11.36
C GLN A 65 0.25 17.88 -11.93
N SER A 66 -0.63 17.16 -12.63
CA SER A 66 -1.83 17.76 -13.20
C SER A 66 -2.89 18.07 -12.14
N HIS A 67 -3.75 19.04 -12.44
CA HIS A 67 -4.88 19.40 -11.60
C HIS A 67 -5.85 18.23 -11.40
N SER A 68 -6.01 17.37 -12.41
CA SER A 68 -6.88 16.20 -12.34
C SER A 68 -6.36 15.14 -11.37
N VAL A 69 -5.04 14.89 -11.35
CA VAL A 69 -4.44 13.97 -10.37
C VAL A 69 -4.58 14.52 -8.95
N TYR A 70 -4.40 15.83 -8.77
CA TYR A 70 -4.62 16.45 -7.46
C TYR A 70 -6.08 16.39 -7.01
N SER A 71 -7.03 16.64 -7.91
CA SER A 71 -8.45 16.68 -7.54
C SER A 71 -8.96 15.32 -7.02
N TRP A 72 -8.44 14.20 -7.53
CA TRP A 72 -8.79 12.87 -7.01
C TRP A 72 -8.27 12.65 -5.58
N ARG A 73 -7.06 13.14 -5.28
CA ARG A 73 -6.46 13.06 -3.94
C ARG A 73 -7.24 13.90 -2.95
N ASP A 74 -7.56 15.14 -3.34
CA ASP A 74 -8.36 16.05 -2.52
C ASP A 74 -9.77 15.50 -2.28
N TYR A 75 -10.40 14.93 -3.31
CA TYR A 75 -11.69 14.24 -3.17
C TYR A 75 -11.64 13.08 -2.16
N GLY A 76 -10.54 12.32 -2.13
CA GLY A 76 -10.34 11.22 -1.19
C GLY A 76 -10.52 11.67 0.26
N ASN A 77 -9.85 12.75 0.67
CA ASN A 77 -9.91 13.25 2.05
C ASN A 77 -11.18 14.07 2.34
N ARG A 78 -11.78 14.70 1.32
CA ARG A 78 -13.00 15.52 1.50
C ARG A 78 -14.30 14.73 1.48
N VAL A 79 -14.36 13.64 0.70
CA VAL A 79 -15.61 12.92 0.42
C VAL A 79 -15.42 11.41 0.50
N GLY A 80 -14.39 10.88 -0.17
CA GLY A 80 -14.21 9.44 -0.31
C GLY A 80 -14.10 8.71 1.03
N ILE A 81 -13.27 9.22 1.94
CA ILE A 81 -12.99 8.59 3.23
C ILE A 81 -14.23 8.51 4.13
N TRP A 82 -15.09 9.53 4.12
CA TRP A 82 -16.30 9.57 4.94
C TRP A 82 -17.31 8.49 4.52
N ARG A 83 -17.47 8.28 3.21
CA ARG A 83 -18.30 7.18 2.69
C ARG A 83 -17.71 5.81 3.02
N LEU A 84 -16.39 5.70 3.03
CA LEU A 84 -15.73 4.45 3.42
C LEU A 84 -15.91 4.17 4.91
N PHE A 85 -15.85 5.19 5.78
CA PHE A 85 -16.16 5.02 7.20
C PHE A 85 -17.58 4.51 7.40
N GLU A 86 -18.58 5.15 6.78
CA GLU A 86 -19.98 4.72 6.86
C GLU A 86 -20.16 3.27 6.39
N LEU A 87 -19.57 2.90 5.25
CA LEU A 87 -19.66 1.54 4.70
C LEU A 87 -19.00 0.49 5.61
N LEU A 88 -17.82 0.80 6.14
CA LEU A 88 -17.09 -0.13 7.00
C LEU A 88 -17.79 -0.31 8.35
N ASP A 89 -18.36 0.76 8.90
CA ASP A 89 -19.22 0.69 10.09
C ASP A 89 -20.46 -0.16 9.82
N GLU A 90 -21.15 0.04 8.68
CA GLU A 90 -22.33 -0.72 8.28
C GLU A 90 -22.03 -2.22 8.16
N LEU A 91 -20.88 -2.57 7.56
CA LEU A 91 -20.46 -3.96 7.39
C LEU A 91 -19.85 -4.56 8.67
N GLY A 92 -19.59 -3.75 9.70
CA GLY A 92 -18.89 -4.18 10.91
C GLY A 92 -17.46 -4.68 10.62
N ILE A 93 -16.82 -4.16 9.57
CA ILE A 93 -15.47 -4.57 9.16
C ILE A 93 -14.45 -3.60 9.75
N PRO A 94 -13.57 -4.04 10.65
CA PRO A 94 -12.47 -3.20 11.10
C PRO A 94 -11.47 -2.99 9.96
N ALA A 95 -10.98 -1.76 9.83
CA ALA A 95 -9.95 -1.39 8.86
C ALA A 95 -8.82 -0.62 9.54
N GLU A 96 -7.59 -0.83 9.06
CA GLU A 96 -6.45 -0.02 9.45
C GLU A 96 -6.44 1.31 8.69
N ALA A 97 -6.16 2.38 9.41
CA ALA A 97 -5.85 3.69 8.84
C ALA A 97 -4.33 3.85 8.60
N GLN A 98 -3.86 3.50 7.40
CA GLN A 98 -2.49 3.75 6.97
C GLN A 98 -2.34 5.24 6.60
N MET A 99 -2.14 6.07 7.60
CA MET A 99 -2.22 7.52 7.46
C MET A 99 -0.83 8.18 7.47
N ASN A 100 -0.57 9.07 6.49
CA ASN A 100 0.64 9.89 6.52
C ASN A 100 0.46 11.11 7.46
N THR A 101 1.57 11.64 7.99
CA THR A 101 1.53 12.68 9.02
C THR A 101 0.91 13.99 8.55
N ALA A 102 0.97 14.29 7.25
CA ALA A 102 0.41 15.52 6.69
C ALA A 102 -1.13 15.62 6.83
N VAL A 103 -1.84 14.48 6.95
CA VAL A 103 -3.30 14.48 7.15
C VAL A 103 -3.71 15.16 8.46
N TYR A 104 -2.90 15.09 9.50
CA TYR A 104 -3.19 15.74 10.79
C TYR A 104 -3.36 17.25 10.66
N GLU A 105 -2.62 17.87 9.73
CA GLU A 105 -2.70 19.31 9.46
C GLU A 105 -3.73 19.62 8.36
N MET A 106 -3.74 18.82 7.30
CA MET A 106 -4.50 19.12 6.08
C MET A 106 -5.98 18.70 6.15
N ALA A 107 -6.30 17.68 6.94
CA ALA A 107 -7.66 17.14 7.10
C ALA A 107 -7.86 16.60 8.53
N PRO A 108 -7.79 17.46 9.57
CA PRO A 108 -7.76 17.07 10.98
C PRO A 108 -9.02 16.33 11.46
N ASP A 109 -10.14 16.48 10.77
CA ASP A 109 -11.39 15.81 11.12
C ASP A 109 -11.30 14.29 10.92
N ILE A 110 -10.45 13.82 10.01
CA ILE A 110 -10.23 12.38 9.77
C ILE A 110 -9.58 11.70 10.99
N PRO A 111 -8.39 12.12 11.48
CA PRO A 111 -7.82 11.54 12.69
C PRO A 111 -8.70 11.76 13.92
N ALA A 112 -9.52 12.83 13.97
CA ALA A 112 -10.48 13.01 15.03
C ALA A 112 -11.59 11.94 15.02
N ARG A 113 -12.10 11.55 13.84
CA ARG A 113 -13.10 10.47 13.67
C ARG A 113 -12.55 9.08 14.01
N LEU A 114 -11.23 8.87 13.89
CA LEU A 114 -10.59 7.57 14.13
C LEU A 114 -10.24 7.30 15.60
N ARG A 115 -10.38 8.30 16.48
CA ARG A 115 -10.13 8.17 17.94
C ARG A 115 -11.39 7.75 18.69
#